data_AF-X8DJ09-F1
#
_entry.id   AF-X8DJ09-F1
#
_cell.length_a   1.000
_cell.length_b   1.000
_cell.length_c   1.000
_cell.angle_alpha   90.00
_cell.angle_beta   90.00
_cell.angle_gamma   90.00
#
_symmetry.space_group_name_H-M   'P 1'
#
loop_
_entity.id
_entity.type
_entity.pdbx_description
1 polymer ?
#
loop_
_entity_poly.entity_id
_entity_poly.type
_entity_poly.pdbx_seq_one_letter_code
_entity_poly.pdbx_strand_id
1 'polypeptide(L)'
;MEQVWANRAASAEAAVTQRHLKRLWALPGTQLGVVAWPPARRDRLFGHWHYWWQAHLLDCLVDGQLRDPKSERRTRIRRQIRSHRLRNVGRWINDYYDDMAWLALAIERACRVTGIDRHRALNKLTDQFVKAWVPEDGGGIPWRKQDQFFNAPPTARPESSSPVTGIGSSGRSRWPTGSTRP
;
A
#
# COMPACT_ATOMS: atom_id res chain seq x y z
N MET A 1 18.74 -6.01 20.18
CA MET A 1 18.40 -6.18 18.75
C MET A 1 17.44 -5.10 18.24
N GLU A 2 16.43 -4.72 19.00
CA GLU A 2 15.46 -3.66 18.63
C GLU A 2 16.11 -2.31 18.24
N GLN A 3 17.09 -1.84 19.02
CA GLN A 3 17.83 -0.61 18.72
C GLN A 3 18.55 -0.64 17.36
N VAL A 4 19.05 -1.81 16.94
CA VAL A 4 19.75 -1.97 15.66
C VAL A 4 18.76 -1.80 14.50
N TRP A 5 17.55 -2.35 14.62
CA TRP A 5 16.49 -2.21 13.62
C TRP A 5 15.96 -0.78 13.54
N ALA A 6 15.75 -0.13 14.69
CA ALA A 6 15.35 1.27 14.74
C ALA A 6 16.40 2.19 14.08
N ASN A 7 17.69 1.95 14.33
CA ASN A 7 18.78 2.70 13.71
C ASN A 7 18.86 2.46 12.19
N ARG A 8 18.71 1.21 11.74
CA ARG A 8 18.66 0.88 10.30
C ARG A 8 17.48 1.56 9.60
N ALA A 9 16.30 1.55 10.22
CA ALA A 9 15.12 2.23 9.70
C ALA A 9 15.32 3.75 9.62
N ALA A 10 15.95 4.36 10.63
CA ALA A 10 16.30 5.79 10.61
C ALA A 10 17.29 6.13 9.50
N SER A 11 18.32 5.31 9.29
CA SER A 11 19.28 5.50 8.20
C SER A 11 18.64 5.36 6.82
N ALA A 12 17.75 4.39 6.64
CA ALA A 12 17.00 4.22 5.39
C ALA A 12 16.08 5.42 5.11
N GLU A 13 15.33 5.89 6.12
CA GLU A 13 14.50 7.09 6.02
C GLU A 13 15.32 8.34 5.65
N ALA A 14 16.49 8.52 6.27
CA ALA A 14 17.38 9.64 5.98
C ALA A 14 17.89 9.60 4.52
N ALA A 15 18.31 8.42 4.05
CA ALA A 15 18.75 8.22 2.67
C ALA A 15 17.64 8.53 1.66
N VAL A 16 16.43 7.99 1.86
CA VAL A 16 15.27 8.25 1.00
C VAL A 16 14.91 9.73 1.02
N THR A 17 14.88 10.33 2.21
CA THR A 17 14.59 11.75 2.40
C THR A 17 15.54 12.63 1.59
N GLN A 18 16.84 12.40 1.74
CA GLN A 18 17.86 13.29 1.19
C GLN A 18 17.96 13.13 -0.33
N ARG A 19 17.86 11.89 -0.81
CA ARG A 19 18.12 11.55 -2.20
C ARG A 19 16.88 11.70 -3.07
N HIS A 20 15.73 11.22 -2.59
CA HIS A 20 14.54 11.02 -3.42
C HIS A 20 13.45 12.08 -3.22
N LEU A 21 13.41 12.80 -2.09
CA LEU A 21 12.37 13.83 -1.90
C LEU A 21 12.73 15.13 -2.62
N LYS A 22 11.88 15.57 -3.56
CA LYS A 22 12.02 16.84 -4.31
C LYS A 22 10.71 17.60 -4.33
N ARG A 23 10.77 18.93 -4.45
CA ARG A 23 9.58 19.78 -4.58
C ARG A 23 8.92 19.54 -5.94
N LEU A 24 7.59 19.49 -5.96
CA LEU A 24 6.83 19.42 -7.21
C LEU A 24 6.92 20.77 -7.91
N TRP A 25 7.61 20.84 -9.05
CA TRP A 25 7.73 22.05 -9.89
C TRP A 25 8.16 23.30 -9.11
N ALA A 26 9.09 23.14 -8.16
CA ALA A 26 9.56 24.18 -7.24
C ALA A 26 8.49 24.81 -6.32
N LEU A 27 7.26 24.32 -6.32
CA LEU A 27 6.15 24.86 -5.52
C LEU A 27 6.44 24.73 -4.01
N PRO A 28 6.28 25.80 -3.22
CA PRO A 28 6.48 25.74 -1.77
C PRO A 28 5.42 24.83 -1.11
N GLY A 29 5.81 24.17 -0.02
CA GLY A 29 4.92 23.25 0.70
C GLY A 29 4.55 21.99 -0.09
N THR A 30 5.32 21.63 -1.12
CA THR A 30 5.18 20.39 -1.87
C THR A 30 6.42 19.50 -1.75
N GLN A 31 6.21 18.21 -1.95
CA GLN A 31 7.22 17.17 -1.93
C GLN A 31 6.67 15.91 -2.62
N LEU A 32 7.46 15.31 -3.49
CA LEU A 32 7.24 13.99 -4.07
C LEU A 32 8.57 13.22 -4.16
N GLY A 33 8.49 11.90 -4.24
CA GLY A 33 9.64 11.01 -4.46
C GLY A 33 10.02 10.92 -5.93
N VAL A 34 11.29 11.12 -6.25
CA VAL A 34 11.89 10.79 -7.56
C VAL A 34 12.40 9.35 -7.55
N VAL A 35 12.35 8.69 -8.71
CA VAL A 35 12.71 7.27 -8.85
C VAL A 35 14.21 7.03 -8.82
N ALA A 36 14.98 7.90 -9.47
CA ALA A 36 16.42 7.70 -9.67
C ALA A 36 17.29 8.56 -8.76
N TRP A 37 18.47 8.06 -8.42
CA TRP A 37 19.54 8.80 -7.76
C TRP A 37 20.89 8.55 -8.45
N PRO A 38 21.63 9.58 -8.88
CA PRO A 38 21.23 10.99 -8.94
C PRO A 38 20.08 11.23 -9.94
N PRO A 39 19.12 12.12 -9.67
CA PRO A 39 17.98 12.32 -10.55
C PRO A 39 18.35 13.16 -11.78
N ALA A 40 17.97 12.67 -12.96
CA ALA A 40 18.04 13.43 -14.19
C ALA A 40 17.05 14.60 -14.16
N ARG A 41 17.19 15.56 -15.10
CA ARG A 41 16.25 16.71 -15.18
C ARG A 41 14.80 16.26 -15.34
N ARG A 42 14.55 15.23 -16.17
CA ARG A 42 13.21 14.65 -16.40
C ARG A 42 12.57 14.07 -15.12
N ASP A 43 13.38 13.48 -14.24
CA ASP A 43 12.89 12.89 -12.99
C ASP A 43 12.50 13.99 -12.00
N ARG A 44 13.31 15.07 -11.92
CA ARG A 44 13.02 16.25 -11.09
C ARG A 44 11.79 17.02 -11.54
N LEU A 45 11.49 16.98 -12.84
CA LEU A 45 10.27 17.57 -13.41
C LEU A 45 9.05 16.63 -13.33
N PHE A 46 9.23 15.42 -12.78
CA PHE A 46 8.20 14.39 -12.68
C PHE A 46 7.58 14.04 -14.05
N GLY A 47 8.43 13.95 -15.08
CA GLY A 47 8.02 13.52 -16.43
C GLY A 47 7.45 12.11 -16.43
N HIS A 48 8.02 11.21 -15.63
CA HIS A 48 7.41 9.94 -15.24
C HIS A 48 6.99 10.02 -13.77
N TRP A 49 5.76 9.61 -13.47
CA TRP A 49 5.20 9.66 -12.14
C TRP A 49 4.41 8.38 -11.85
N HIS A 50 4.78 7.69 -10.77
CA HIS A 50 4.14 6.44 -10.36
C HIS A 50 3.23 6.70 -9.17
N TYR A 51 1.92 6.65 -9.41
CA TYR A 51 0.90 6.95 -8.41
C TYR A 51 1.06 6.08 -7.15
N TRP A 52 1.12 4.75 -7.33
CA TRP A 52 1.20 3.81 -6.22
C TRP A 52 2.54 3.88 -5.44
N TRP A 53 3.66 4.21 -6.09
CA TRP A 53 4.93 4.41 -5.38
C TRP A 53 4.88 5.60 -4.43
N GLN A 54 4.14 6.65 -4.77
CA GLN A 54 3.94 7.78 -3.86
C GLN A 54 3.05 7.41 -2.68
N ALA A 55 2.10 6.49 -2.86
CA ALA A 55 1.29 5.96 -1.78
C ALA A 55 2.14 5.14 -0.79
N HIS A 56 2.99 4.24 -1.28
CA HIS A 56 3.90 3.50 -0.39
C HIS A 56 4.96 4.40 0.26
N LEU A 57 5.46 5.41 -0.45
CA LEU A 57 6.34 6.41 0.15
C LEU A 57 5.64 7.15 1.30
N LEU A 58 4.34 7.46 1.15
CA LEU A 58 3.53 8.02 2.22
C LEU A 58 3.44 7.06 3.41
N ASP A 59 3.22 5.77 3.19
CA ASP A 59 3.23 4.77 4.27
C ASP A 59 4.57 4.71 5.00
N CYS A 60 5.70 4.72 4.30
CA CYS A 60 7.02 4.75 4.93
C CYS A 60 7.25 6.01 5.77
N LEU A 61 6.71 7.17 5.33
CA LEU A 61 6.75 8.39 6.13
C LEU A 61 5.89 8.26 7.40
N VAL A 62 4.75 7.59 7.32
CA VAL A 62 3.89 7.28 8.46
C VAL A 62 4.56 6.30 9.42
N ASP A 63 5.28 5.29 8.92
CA ASP A 63 6.10 4.37 9.74
C ASP A 63 7.15 5.14 10.54
N GLY A 64 7.85 6.08 9.90
CA GLY A 64 8.81 6.94 10.56
C GLY A 64 8.18 7.78 11.67
N GLN A 65 6.97 8.30 11.44
CA GLN A 65 6.22 9.08 12.42
C GLN A 65 5.71 8.22 13.59
N LEU A 66 5.27 6.99 13.33
CA LEU A 66 4.85 6.04 14.37
C LEU A 66 6.01 5.64 15.27
N ARG A 67 7.17 5.36 14.67
CA ARG A 67 8.36 4.91 15.39
C ARG A 67 8.94 6.00 16.29
N ASP A 68 8.95 7.26 15.83
CA ASP A 68 9.53 8.39 16.56
C ASP A 68 8.78 9.69 16.17
N PRO A 69 7.72 10.06 16.89
CA PRO A 69 6.84 11.17 16.51
C PRO A 69 7.57 12.53 16.47
N LYS A 70 7.60 13.17 15.29
CA LYS A 70 8.24 14.48 15.10
C LYS A 70 7.36 15.44 14.30
N SER A 71 7.34 16.71 14.68
CA SER A 71 6.58 17.76 13.98
C SER A 71 7.01 17.92 12.51
N GLU A 72 8.30 17.72 12.22
CA GLU A 72 8.84 17.74 10.87
C GLU A 72 8.32 16.58 10.01
N ARG A 73 8.28 15.35 10.55
CA ARG A 73 7.73 14.16 9.88
C ARG A 73 6.25 14.34 9.56
N ARG A 74 5.46 14.83 10.53
CA ARG A 74 4.06 15.24 10.31
C ARG A 74 3.92 16.26 9.17
N THR A 75 4.83 17.23 9.10
CA THR A 75 4.84 18.23 8.03
C THR A 75 5.13 17.59 6.66
N ARG A 76 6.07 16.66 6.58
CA ARG A 76 6.40 15.92 5.35
C ARG A 76 5.23 15.07 4.86
N ILE A 77 4.56 14.34 5.77
CA ILE A 77 3.33 13.59 5.48
C ILE A 77 2.28 14.53 4.86
N ARG A 78 2.03 15.69 5.48
CA ARG A 78 1.08 16.68 4.95
C ARG A 78 1.46 17.16 3.55
N ARG A 79 2.75 17.46 3.32
CA ARG A 79 3.28 17.90 2.02
C ARG A 79 3.13 16.80 0.97
N GLN A 80 3.43 15.55 1.31
CA GLN A 80 3.31 14.40 0.42
C GLN A 80 1.86 14.22 -0.05
N ILE A 81 0.90 14.19 0.88
CA ILE A 81 -0.55 14.09 0.57
C ILE A 81 -1.01 15.24 -0.34
N ARG A 82 -0.62 16.48 -0.02
CA ARG A 82 -0.96 17.66 -0.84
C ARG A 82 -0.39 17.55 -2.25
N SER A 83 0.86 17.10 -2.37
CA SER A 83 1.58 17.06 -3.66
C SER A 83 1.06 15.96 -4.56
N HIS A 84 0.66 14.83 -3.99
CA HIS A 84 0.00 13.74 -4.71
C HIS A 84 -1.24 14.25 -5.45
N ARG A 85 -2.12 14.96 -4.72
CA ARG A 85 -3.31 15.58 -5.30
C ARG A 85 -2.97 16.62 -6.37
N LEU A 86 -1.99 17.48 -6.11
CA LEU A 86 -1.58 18.54 -7.07
C LEU A 86 -1.04 17.94 -8.37
N ARG A 87 -0.19 16.92 -8.27
CA ARG A 87 0.39 16.26 -9.45
C ARG A 87 -0.67 15.54 -10.29
N ASN A 88 -1.71 15.02 -9.64
CA ASN A 88 -2.90 14.45 -10.28
C ASN A 88 -3.97 15.51 -10.63
N VAL A 89 -3.55 16.74 -10.94
CA VAL A 89 -4.42 17.84 -11.40
C VAL A 89 -5.60 18.12 -10.45
N GLY A 90 -5.34 18.05 -9.14
CA GLY A 90 -6.34 18.29 -8.10
C GLY A 90 -7.26 17.12 -7.77
N ARG A 91 -7.12 15.98 -8.46
CA ARG A 91 -7.96 14.78 -8.33
C ARG A 91 -7.31 13.72 -7.44
N TRP A 92 -8.14 12.88 -6.83
CA TRP A 92 -7.72 11.68 -6.09
C TRP A 92 -8.03 10.39 -6.84
N ILE A 93 -8.82 10.49 -7.91
CA ILE A 93 -9.31 9.33 -8.64
C ILE A 93 -8.31 9.02 -9.76
N ASN A 94 -8.04 7.73 -9.93
CA ASN A 94 -7.26 7.16 -11.03
C ASN A 94 -8.11 6.09 -11.75
N ASP A 95 -7.62 5.58 -12.87
CA ASP A 95 -8.29 4.52 -13.63
C ASP A 95 -8.10 3.13 -13.01
N TYR A 96 -7.06 2.97 -12.19
CA TYR A 96 -6.72 1.74 -11.48
C TYR A 96 -7.27 1.77 -10.05
N TYR A 97 -8.09 0.77 -9.69
CA TYR A 97 -8.68 0.68 -8.36
C TYR A 97 -7.64 0.34 -7.30
N ASP A 98 -6.67 -0.52 -7.62
CA ASP A 98 -5.58 -0.90 -6.71
C ASP A 98 -4.75 0.32 -6.31
N ASP A 99 -4.37 1.17 -7.28
CA ASP A 99 -3.64 2.41 -7.02
C ASP A 99 -4.41 3.33 -6.07
N MET A 100 -5.71 3.47 -6.29
CA MET A 100 -6.58 4.24 -5.41
C MET A 100 -6.65 3.62 -4.01
N ALA A 101 -6.67 2.29 -3.90
CA ALA A 101 -6.78 1.57 -2.63
C ALA A 101 -5.50 1.77 -1.79
N TRP A 102 -4.32 1.63 -2.41
CA TRP A 102 -3.03 1.91 -1.76
C TRP A 102 -2.99 3.33 -1.21
N LEU A 103 -3.45 4.32 -1.99
CA LEU A 103 -3.50 5.69 -1.49
C LEU A 103 -4.52 5.88 -0.36
N ALA A 104 -5.71 5.28 -0.48
CA ALA A 104 -6.75 5.39 0.53
C ALA A 104 -6.26 4.86 1.89
N LEU A 105 -5.61 3.69 1.90
CA LEU A 105 -5.01 3.08 3.08
C LEU A 105 -3.91 3.97 3.67
N ALA A 106 -2.98 4.45 2.84
CA ALA A 106 -1.91 5.32 3.30
C ALA A 106 -2.43 6.65 3.88
N ILE A 107 -3.49 7.24 3.28
CA ILE A 107 -4.13 8.45 3.80
C ILE A 107 -4.86 8.16 5.11
N GLU A 108 -5.63 7.08 5.23
CA GLU A 108 -6.33 6.69 6.47
C GLU A 108 -5.32 6.58 7.60
N ARG A 109 -4.25 5.82 7.37
CA ARG A 109 -3.21 5.57 8.34
C ARG A 109 -2.51 6.86 8.74
N ALA A 110 -2.22 7.74 7.77
CA ALA A 110 -1.68 9.07 8.06
C ALA A 110 -2.64 9.90 8.94
N CYS A 111 -3.95 9.87 8.68
CA CYS A 111 -4.95 10.58 9.48
C CYS A 111 -4.96 10.08 10.92
N ARG A 112 -4.99 8.75 11.11
CA ARG A 112 -4.99 8.11 12.43
C ARG A 112 -3.73 8.42 13.25
N VAL A 113 -2.56 8.39 12.62
CA VAL A 113 -1.27 8.62 13.30
C VAL A 113 -0.98 10.10 13.58
N THR A 114 -1.39 10.99 12.67
CA THR A 114 -0.99 12.41 12.73
C THR A 114 -2.11 13.37 13.11
N GLY A 115 -3.35 12.88 13.18
CA GLY A 115 -4.55 13.71 13.35
C GLY A 115 -4.76 14.72 12.21
N ILE A 116 -4.19 14.47 11.02
CA ILE A 116 -4.47 15.30 9.84
C ILE A 116 -5.85 14.91 9.33
N ASP A 117 -6.73 15.90 9.16
CA ASP A 117 -8.05 15.64 8.60
C ASP A 117 -8.03 15.52 7.06
N ARG A 118 -8.45 14.35 6.55
CA ARG A 118 -8.70 14.07 5.13
C ARG A 118 -9.99 13.29 4.88
N HIS A 119 -11.00 13.42 5.75
CA HIS A 119 -12.28 12.70 5.60
C HIS A 119 -12.89 12.83 4.19
N ARG A 120 -12.88 14.04 3.62
CA ARG A 120 -13.42 14.27 2.25
C ARG A 120 -12.66 13.53 1.16
N ALA A 121 -11.35 13.36 1.32
CA ALA A 121 -10.54 12.63 0.34
C ALA A 121 -10.80 11.12 0.47
N LEU A 122 -10.85 10.61 1.70
CA LEU A 122 -11.18 9.21 1.99
C LEU A 122 -12.58 8.87 1.48
N ASN A 123 -13.60 9.68 1.80
CA ASN A 123 -14.96 9.46 1.30
C ASN A 123 -15.02 9.40 -0.23
N LYS A 124 -14.26 10.26 -0.93
CA LYS A 124 -14.18 10.22 -2.40
C LYS A 124 -13.55 8.93 -2.93
N LEU A 125 -12.52 8.41 -2.27
CA LEU A 125 -11.87 7.17 -2.66
C LEU A 125 -12.77 5.97 -2.33
N THR A 126 -13.33 5.91 -1.12
CA THR A 126 -14.25 4.86 -0.68
C THR A 126 -15.50 4.79 -1.55
N ASP A 127 -16.06 5.92 -1.96
CA ASP A 127 -17.18 5.97 -2.89
C ASP A 127 -16.87 5.29 -4.24
N GLN A 128 -15.61 5.35 -4.71
CA GLN A 128 -15.21 4.62 -5.92
C GLN A 128 -15.25 3.10 -5.70
N PHE A 129 -14.78 2.61 -4.55
CA PHE A 129 -14.78 1.18 -4.24
C PHE A 129 -16.19 0.63 -4.05
N VAL A 130 -17.05 1.37 -3.34
CA VAL A 130 -18.45 0.97 -3.11
C VAL A 130 -19.22 0.91 -4.43
N LYS A 131 -19.03 1.88 -5.33
CA LYS A 131 -19.69 1.90 -6.64
C LYS A 131 -19.14 0.87 -7.63
N ALA A 132 -17.89 0.45 -7.45
CA ALA A 132 -17.25 -0.54 -8.30
C ALA A 132 -17.54 -1.99 -7.88
N TRP A 133 -18.13 -2.17 -6.70
CA TRP A 133 -18.54 -3.49 -6.22
C TRP A 133 -19.65 -4.04 -7.12
N VAL A 134 -19.42 -5.19 -7.73
CA VAL A 134 -20.41 -5.90 -8.56
C VAL A 134 -20.89 -7.14 -7.80
N PRO A 135 -22.07 -7.10 -7.16
CA PRO A 135 -22.62 -8.27 -6.46
C PRO A 135 -22.98 -9.41 -7.41
N GLU A 136 -23.41 -9.08 -8.63
CA GLU A 136 -23.95 -9.99 -9.64
C GLU A 136 -22.89 -11.02 -10.13
N ASP A 137 -21.60 -10.67 -10.09
CA ASP A 137 -20.47 -11.51 -10.55
C ASP A 137 -19.77 -12.28 -9.41
N GLY A 138 -20.43 -12.44 -8.25
CA GLY A 138 -19.88 -13.18 -7.10
C GLY A 138 -19.05 -12.34 -6.12
N GLY A 139 -19.05 -11.01 -6.29
CA GLY A 139 -18.36 -10.06 -5.43
C GLY A 139 -16.90 -9.82 -5.84
N GLY A 140 -16.53 -8.55 -5.98
CA GLY A 140 -15.18 -8.13 -6.35
C GLY A 140 -15.12 -6.69 -6.85
N ILE A 141 -13.95 -6.06 -6.74
CA ILE A 141 -13.66 -4.77 -7.36
C ILE A 141 -12.77 -5.04 -8.59
N PRO A 142 -13.17 -4.61 -9.79
CA PRO A 142 -12.35 -4.76 -10.99
C PRO A 142 -10.98 -4.08 -10.85
N TRP A 143 -9.96 -4.58 -11.53
CA TRP A 143 -8.61 -3.99 -11.46
C TRP A 143 -8.54 -2.57 -12.06
N ARG A 144 -9.22 -2.33 -13.18
CA ARG A 144 -9.26 -1.04 -13.89
C ARG A 144 -10.69 -0.69 -14.28
N LYS A 145 -11.02 0.60 -14.26
CA LYS A 145 -12.23 1.11 -14.91
C LYS A 145 -12.15 0.78 -16.40
N GLN A 146 -13.00 -0.16 -16.85
CA GLN A 146 -13.17 -0.69 -18.21
C GLN A 146 -12.61 -2.11 -18.51
N ASP A 147 -11.95 -2.80 -17.57
CA ASP A 147 -11.45 -4.16 -17.80
C ASP A 147 -12.06 -5.20 -16.84
N GLN A 148 -12.51 -6.34 -17.37
CA GLN A 148 -13.07 -7.50 -16.64
C GLN A 148 -11.97 -8.45 -16.09
N PHE A 149 -10.93 -7.89 -15.45
CA PHE A 149 -9.91 -8.71 -14.78
C PHE A 149 -9.93 -8.44 -13.27
N PHE A 150 -10.15 -9.50 -12.49
CA PHE A 150 -10.16 -9.48 -11.04
C PHE A 150 -8.78 -9.92 -10.51
N ASN A 151 -8.12 -9.08 -9.71
CA ASN A 151 -6.87 -9.44 -9.03
C ASN A 151 -7.09 -9.63 -7.52
N ALA A 152 -6.18 -10.35 -6.88
CA ALA A 152 -6.17 -10.58 -5.42
C ALA A 152 -5.91 -9.34 -4.53
N PRO A 153 -5.13 -8.31 -4.90
CA PRO A 153 -4.84 -7.16 -4.03
C PRO A 153 -6.07 -6.37 -3.53
N PRO A 154 -7.13 -6.10 -4.34
CA PRO A 154 -8.33 -5.40 -3.87
C PRO A 154 -9.27 -6.30 -3.05
N THR A 155 -9.02 -7.61 -2.97
CA THR A 155 -9.95 -8.59 -2.39
C THR A 155 -9.27 -9.38 -1.28
N ALA A 156 -8.87 -8.71 -0.19
CA ALA A 156 -8.54 -9.40 1.04
C ALA A 156 -9.84 -9.78 1.78
N ARG A 157 -10.15 -11.08 1.81
CA ARG A 157 -11.34 -11.67 2.46
C ARG A 157 -11.22 -11.54 3.99
N PRO A 158 -12.30 -11.18 4.74
CA PRO A 158 -12.31 -11.40 6.18
C PRO A 158 -12.44 -12.91 6.45
N GLU A 159 -11.58 -13.44 7.32
CA GLU A 159 -11.66 -14.81 7.80
C GLU A 159 -13.04 -15.11 8.39
N SER A 160 -13.68 -16.18 7.93
CA SER A 160 -14.77 -16.83 8.67
C SER A 160 -14.69 -18.34 8.47
N SER A 161 -14.25 -19.00 9.55
CA SER A 161 -14.79 -20.25 10.12
C SER A 161 -15.08 -21.44 9.20
N SER A 162 -14.40 -22.56 9.51
CA SER A 162 -14.61 -23.92 9.01
C SER A 162 -16.07 -24.41 9.02
N PRO A 163 -16.33 -25.53 8.31
CA PRO A 163 -16.71 -26.70 9.08
C PRO A 163 -15.90 -27.96 8.71
N VAL A 164 -15.64 -28.73 9.77
CA VAL A 164 -15.20 -30.13 9.75
C VAL A 164 -16.24 -30.98 9.02
N THR A 165 -15.81 -31.82 8.07
CA THR A 165 -16.36 -33.18 7.85
C THR A 165 -15.53 -33.92 6.79
N GLY A 166 -15.18 -35.18 7.06
CA GLY A 166 -14.66 -36.10 6.02
C GLY A 166 -13.68 -37.16 6.53
N ILE A 167 -14.11 -38.03 7.44
CA ILE A 167 -13.40 -39.28 7.77
C ILE A 167 -13.48 -40.21 6.55
N GLY A 168 -12.32 -40.59 6.01
CA GLY A 168 -12.18 -41.57 4.93
C GLY A 168 -10.99 -42.48 5.18
N SER A 169 -11.26 -43.59 5.86
CA SER A 169 -10.33 -44.65 6.20
C SER A 169 -10.13 -45.64 5.04
N SER A 170 -8.90 -45.83 4.55
CA SER A 170 -8.45 -47.08 3.94
C SER A 170 -6.95 -47.06 3.62
N GLY A 171 -6.18 -48.03 4.10
CA GLY A 171 -4.78 -48.23 3.67
C GLY A 171 -3.88 -48.87 4.73
N ARG A 172 -4.26 -50.07 5.19
CA ARG A 172 -3.54 -50.86 6.20
C ARG A 172 -2.37 -51.60 5.51
N SER A 173 -1.12 -51.25 5.79
CA SER A 173 0.06 -52.04 5.40
C SER A 173 0.51 -52.89 6.59
N ARG A 174 0.44 -54.22 6.43
CA ARG A 174 0.86 -55.21 7.43
C ARG A 174 1.90 -56.12 6.77
N TRP A 175 3.12 -56.09 7.29
CA TRP A 175 4.21 -57.00 6.94
C TRP A 175 3.99 -58.38 7.58
N PRO A 176 4.25 -59.51 6.89
CA PRO A 176 4.26 -60.81 7.52
C PRO A 176 5.67 -61.23 7.97
N THR A 177 5.76 -61.64 9.23
CA THR A 177 6.86 -62.36 9.88
C THR A 177 6.99 -63.79 9.34
N GLY A 178 8.23 -64.28 9.23
CA GLY A 178 8.58 -65.56 8.58
C GLY A 178 8.42 -66.85 9.40
N SER A 179 8.79 -67.98 8.76
CA SER A 179 9.13 -69.31 9.31
C SER A 179 9.33 -70.30 8.13
N THR A 180 10.55 -70.70 7.76
CA THR A 180 11.35 -71.92 8.09
C THR A 180 11.19 -73.18 7.21
N ARG A 181 12.35 -73.62 6.64
CA ARG A 181 12.86 -75.00 6.41
C ARG A 181 12.29 -75.86 5.27
N PRO A 182 13.01 -76.92 4.80
CA PRO A 182 14.17 -77.64 5.37
C PRO A 182 15.55 -77.14 4.94
#